data_AF-A0A0N1IDQ4-F1
#
_entry.id   AF-A0A0N1IDQ4-F1
#
_cell.length_a   1.000
_cell.length_b   1.000
_cell.length_c   1.000
_cell.angle_alpha   90.00
_cell.angle_beta   90.00
_cell.angle_gamma   90.00
#
_symmetry.space_group_name_H-M   'P 1'
#
loop_
_entity.id
_entity.type
_entity.pdbx_description
1 polymer ?
#
loop_
_entity_poly.entity_id
_entity_poly.type
_entity_poly.pdbx_seq_one_letter_code
_entity_poly.pdbx_strand_id
1 'polypeptide(L)'
;MAVCVAVIGKDNSPLYIGGVGNDTNTDNELSRQWLVHTALDALEERLATTNTNTANSASNASRTDLRDLYLGLLYSTDTHKIYGYVTNTRIKLVLVTSSTSPSGSNIRDAEVRTALRRLHSLYADAICNPFHLPGEQITSSKFDKQVKNLLLNNV
;
A
#
# COMPACT_ATOMS: atom_id res chain seq x y z
N MET A 1 -7.67 -7.97 -9.63
CA MET A 1 -6.38 -8.68 -9.52
C MET A 1 -5.29 -7.72 -9.08
N ALA A 2 -4.74 -7.97 -7.89
CA ALA A 2 -3.53 -7.31 -7.42
C ALA A 2 -2.32 -7.68 -8.30
N VAL A 3 -1.46 -6.69 -8.56
CA VAL A 3 -0.24 -6.83 -9.37
C VAL A 3 0.99 -6.74 -8.47
N CYS A 4 1.03 -5.71 -7.62
CA CYS A 4 2.16 -5.42 -6.75
C CYS A 4 1.68 -4.83 -5.44
N VAL A 5 2.42 -5.10 -4.38
CA VAL A 5 2.29 -4.40 -3.10
C VAL A 5 3.66 -3.94 -2.63
N ALA A 6 3.72 -2.78 -2.01
CA ALA A 6 4.96 -2.25 -1.45
C ALA A 6 4.76 -1.69 -0.05
N VAL A 7 5.80 -1.86 0.77
CA VAL A 7 6.00 -1.21 2.06
C VAL A 7 7.21 -0.32 1.92
N ILE A 8 7.05 0.96 2.20
CA ILE A 8 8.07 1.98 2.02
C ILE A 8 8.29 2.68 3.35
N GLY A 9 9.55 2.81 3.73
CA GLY A 9 9.98 3.47 4.95
C GLY A 9 9.68 4.96 4.94
N LYS A 10 9.84 5.57 6.12
CA LYS A 10 9.71 7.03 6.32
C LYS A 10 10.68 7.84 5.44
N ASP A 11 11.83 7.26 5.11
CA ASP A 11 12.91 7.89 4.34
C ASP A 11 12.82 7.54 2.85
N ASN A 12 11.63 7.12 2.37
CA ASN A 12 11.39 6.66 1.00
C ASN A 12 12.22 5.43 0.57
N SER A 13 12.76 4.69 1.55
CA SER A 13 13.45 3.43 1.30
C SER A 13 12.44 2.28 1.09
N PRO A 14 12.60 1.44 0.05
CA PRO A 14 11.74 0.28 -0.12
C PRO A 14 12.07 -0.77 0.95
N LEU A 15 11.13 -1.04 1.86
CA LEU A 15 11.28 -2.07 2.90
C LEU A 15 10.83 -3.44 2.39
N TYR A 16 9.83 -3.47 1.52
CA TYR A 16 9.33 -4.67 0.87
C TYR A 16 8.63 -4.31 -0.43
N ILE A 17 8.88 -5.07 -1.51
CA ILE A 17 8.15 -4.99 -2.77
C ILE A 17 7.81 -6.42 -3.20
N GLY A 18 6.52 -6.75 -3.18
CA GLY A 18 6.01 -8.08 -3.51
C GLY A 18 5.21 -8.06 -4.81
N GLY A 19 5.56 -8.93 -5.75
CA GLY A 19 4.75 -9.22 -6.93
C GLY A 19 3.73 -10.34 -6.69
N VAL A 20 2.62 -10.32 -7.42
CA VAL A 20 1.55 -11.34 -7.34
C VAL A 20 1.29 -11.98 -8.71
N GLY A 21 1.01 -13.28 -8.72
CA GLY A 21 0.62 -14.01 -9.93
C GLY A 21 1.77 -14.20 -10.92
N ASN A 22 1.50 -14.04 -12.22
CA ASN A 22 2.52 -14.15 -13.28
C ASN A 22 3.59 -13.05 -13.21
N ASP A 23 3.37 -12.06 -12.35
CA ASP A 23 4.24 -10.90 -12.16
C ASP A 23 5.33 -11.11 -11.10
N THR A 24 5.57 -12.37 -10.70
CA THR A 24 6.69 -12.73 -9.81
C THR A 24 8.03 -12.85 -10.53
N ASN A 25 8.05 -12.76 -11.86
CA ASN A 25 9.28 -12.82 -12.65
C ASN A 25 10.17 -11.60 -12.38
N THR A 26 11.49 -11.85 -12.37
CA THR A 26 12.52 -10.83 -12.16
C THR A 26 12.46 -9.72 -13.21
N ASP A 27 12.03 -10.06 -14.43
CA ASP A 27 11.92 -9.12 -15.56
C ASP A 27 10.94 -7.97 -15.28
N ASN A 28 9.93 -8.21 -14.44
CA ASN A 28 8.95 -7.18 -14.07
C ASN A 28 9.28 -6.50 -12.73
N GLU A 29 10.39 -6.85 -12.09
CA GLU A 29 10.76 -6.22 -10.83
C GLU A 29 11.03 -4.72 -10.99
N LEU A 30 11.74 -4.35 -12.05
CA LEU A 30 12.06 -2.97 -12.34
C LEU A 30 10.80 -2.14 -12.64
N SER A 31 9.84 -2.70 -13.37
CA SER A 31 8.59 -2.01 -13.70
C SER A 31 7.73 -1.79 -12.44
N ARG A 32 7.69 -2.77 -11.52
CA ARG A 32 7.02 -2.63 -10.22
C ARG A 32 7.68 -1.56 -9.35
N GLN A 33 9.01 -1.55 -9.26
CA GLN A 33 9.76 -0.54 -8.52
C GLN A 33 9.48 0.87 -9.07
N TRP A 34 9.48 1.02 -10.39
CA TRP A 34 9.15 2.28 -11.04
C TRP A 34 7.72 2.75 -10.76
N LEU A 35 6.73 1.87 -10.87
CA LEU A 35 5.32 2.16 -10.55
C LEU A 35 5.16 2.64 -9.09
N VAL A 36 5.81 1.94 -8.15
CA VAL A 36 5.75 2.29 -6.73
C VAL A 36 6.48 3.62 -6.47
N HIS A 37 7.60 3.87 -7.12
CA HIS A 37 8.38 5.09 -6.94
C HIS A 37 7.62 6.32 -7.44
N THR A 38 7.02 6.24 -8.64
CA THR A 38 6.18 7.34 -9.17
C THR A 38 4.95 7.63 -8.30
N ALA A 39 4.47 6.64 -7.55
CA ALA A 39 3.35 6.83 -6.64
C ALA A 39 3.67 7.61 -5.36
N LEU A 40 4.97 7.75 -5.02
CA LEU A 40 5.38 8.46 -3.82
C LEU A 40 5.04 9.95 -3.86
N ASP A 41 5.20 10.59 -5.02
CA ASP A 41 4.90 12.01 -5.19
C ASP A 41 3.42 12.29 -4.94
N ALA A 42 2.54 11.50 -5.57
CA ALA A 42 1.10 11.59 -5.39
C ALA A 42 0.66 11.29 -3.94
N LEU A 43 1.34 10.36 -3.27
CA LEU A 43 1.09 10.02 -1.88
C LEU A 43 1.48 11.17 -0.94
N GLU A 44 2.62 11.81 -1.17
CA GLU A 44 3.07 12.97 -0.39
C GLU A 44 2.16 14.18 -0.57
N GLU A 45 1.72 14.47 -1.80
CA GLU A 45 0.75 15.52 -2.08
C GLU A 45 -0.59 15.28 -1.35
N ARG A 46 -1.08 14.03 -1.36
CA ARG A 46 -2.31 13.66 -0.65
C ARG A 46 -2.16 13.79 0.86
N LEU A 47 -1.02 13.39 1.42
CA LEU A 47 -0.72 13.57 2.84
C LEU A 47 -0.69 15.04 3.25
N ALA A 48 -0.06 15.90 2.44
CA ALA A 48 -0.01 17.34 2.72
C ALA A 48 -1.42 17.96 2.73
N THR A 49 -2.26 17.58 1.76
CA THR A 49 -3.64 18.06 1.62
C THR A 49 -4.55 17.61 2.77
N THR A 50 -4.41 16.38 3.26
CA THR A 50 -5.19 15.88 4.41
C THR A 50 -4.83 16.63 5.70
N ASN A 51 -3.55 16.97 5.90
CA ASN A 51 -3.09 17.71 7.08
C ASN A 51 -3.54 19.18 7.08
N THR A 52 -3.69 19.81 5.91
CA THR A 52 -4.17 21.20 5.81
C THR A 52 -5.69 21.30 5.94
N ASN A 53 -6.44 20.35 5.38
CA ASN A 53 -7.90 20.32 5.48
C ASN A 53 -8.41 20.03 6.90
N THR A 54 -7.66 19.24 7.68
CA THR A 54 -7.96 18.97 9.10
C THR A 54 -7.71 20.17 10.02
N ALA A 55 -6.86 21.12 9.63
CA ALA A 55 -6.69 22.38 10.36
C ALA A 55 -7.86 23.36 10.15
N ASN A 56 -8.57 23.26 9.02
CA ASN A 56 -9.62 24.20 8.61
C ASN A 56 -11.06 23.67 8.76
N SER A 57 -11.27 22.36 8.91
CA SER A 57 -12.60 21.74 9.14
C SER A 57 -12.80 21.31 10.60
N ALA A 58 -12.90 22.27 11.51
CA ALA A 58 -13.30 22.06 12.90
C ALA A 58 -14.84 22.06 13.07
N SER A 59 -15.59 21.37 12.21
CA SER A 59 -17.05 21.27 12.35
C SER A 59 -17.59 19.87 12.03
N ASN A 60 -17.97 19.16 13.10
CA ASN A 60 -19.07 18.19 13.17
C ASN A 60 -19.13 16.94 12.27
N ALA A 61 -18.06 16.52 11.60
CA ALA A 61 -17.98 15.13 11.12
C ALA A 61 -17.40 14.23 12.23
N SER A 62 -18.06 13.11 12.52
CA SER A 62 -17.75 12.13 13.56
C SER A 62 -16.24 11.91 13.80
N ARG A 63 -15.84 11.88 15.08
CA ARG A 63 -14.47 11.64 15.59
C ARG A 63 -13.77 10.37 15.05
N THR A 64 -14.45 9.57 14.24
CA THR A 64 -13.98 8.35 13.57
C THR A 64 -13.21 8.62 12.27
N ASP A 65 -13.39 9.79 11.64
CA ASP A 65 -12.81 10.14 10.32
C ASP A 65 -11.42 10.80 10.39
N LEU A 66 -11.00 11.24 11.59
CA LEU A 66 -9.77 12.02 11.82
C LEU A 66 -8.47 11.19 11.76
N ARG A 67 -8.56 9.91 11.40
CA ARG A 67 -7.41 8.99 11.31
C ARG A 67 -7.58 8.00 10.15
N ASP A 68 -8.22 8.40 9.04
CA ASP A 68 -8.27 7.49 7.90
C ASP A 68 -6.85 7.38 7.31
N LEU A 69 -6.14 6.33 7.73
CA LEU A 69 -4.80 5.97 7.26
C LEU A 69 -4.84 5.59 5.77
N TYR A 70 -6.03 5.32 5.24
CA TYR A 70 -6.25 5.03 3.84
C TYR A 70 -6.45 6.31 3.04
N LEU A 71 -5.58 6.53 2.05
CA LEU A 71 -5.63 7.72 1.18
C LEU A 71 -6.50 7.52 -0.06
N GLY A 72 -7.03 6.30 -0.27
CA GLY A 72 -7.82 5.99 -1.46
C GLY A 72 -6.97 5.73 -2.70
N LEU A 73 -7.60 5.91 -3.86
CA LEU A 73 -6.95 5.89 -5.17
C LEU A 73 -6.07 7.14 -5.33
N LEU A 74 -4.78 6.95 -5.52
CA LEU A 74 -3.82 8.03 -5.75
C LEU A 74 -3.95 8.54 -7.19
N TYR A 75 -3.76 7.63 -8.15
CA TYR A 75 -3.95 7.86 -9.57
C TYR A 75 -4.23 6.53 -10.28
N SER A 76 -4.77 6.64 -11.49
CA SER A 76 -5.01 5.51 -12.38
C SER A 76 -4.28 5.77 -13.70
N THR A 77 -3.59 4.74 -14.18
CA THR A 77 -3.08 4.63 -15.54
C THR A 77 -4.03 3.75 -16.34
N ASP A 78 -3.83 3.68 -17.66
CA ASP A 78 -4.62 2.83 -18.56
C ASP A 78 -4.61 1.35 -18.13
N THR A 79 -3.49 0.90 -17.56
CA THR A 79 -3.26 -0.50 -17.20
C THR A 79 -3.35 -0.78 -15.70
N HIS A 80 -3.14 0.22 -14.85
CA HIS A 80 -2.99 0.04 -13.40
C HIS A 80 -3.75 1.09 -12.58
N LYS A 81 -4.30 0.67 -11.45
CA LYS A 81 -4.86 1.55 -10.41
C LYS A 81 -3.99 1.45 -9.16
N ILE A 82 -3.55 2.59 -8.65
CA ILE A 82 -2.62 2.68 -7.53
C ILE A 82 -3.34 3.27 -6.31
N TYR A 83 -3.31 2.54 -5.20
CA TYR A 83 -3.91 2.92 -3.94
C TYR A 83 -2.85 3.18 -2.87
N GLY A 84 -3.11 4.17 -2.02
CA GLY A 84 -2.21 4.59 -0.95
C GLY A 84 -2.79 4.38 0.44
N TYR A 85 -1.92 4.00 1.38
CA TYR A 85 -2.22 3.95 2.80
C TYR A 85 -0.97 4.36 3.57
N VAL A 86 -1.11 5.19 4.60
CA VAL A 86 0.01 5.72 5.37
C VAL A 86 -0.26 5.52 6.84
N THR A 87 0.67 4.88 7.53
CA THR A 87 0.58 4.64 8.97
C THR A 87 0.86 5.93 9.75
N ASN A 88 0.49 5.93 11.04
CA ASN A 88 0.87 6.98 11.98
C ASN A 88 2.40 7.12 12.15
N THR A 89 3.17 6.07 11.86
CA THR A 89 4.65 6.09 11.86
C THR A 89 5.25 6.58 10.54
N ARG A 90 4.42 7.09 9.62
CA ARG A 90 4.80 7.53 8.26
C ARG A 90 5.36 6.43 7.37
N ILE A 91 5.03 5.18 7.66
CA ILE A 91 5.28 4.07 6.74
C ILE A 91 4.21 4.11 5.65
N LYS A 92 4.64 4.04 4.40
CA LYS A 92 3.79 4.18 3.23
C LYS A 92 3.55 2.80 2.64
N LEU A 93 2.29 2.42 2.53
CA LEU A 93 1.82 1.18 1.94
C LEU A 93 1.17 1.50 0.60
N VAL A 94 1.65 0.85 -0.46
CA VAL A 94 1.15 1.05 -1.82
C VAL A 94 0.61 -0.27 -2.35
N LEU A 95 -0.61 -0.25 -2.90
CA LEU A 95 -1.20 -1.39 -3.58
C LEU A 95 -1.45 -1.03 -5.04
N VAL A 96 -0.90 -1.83 -5.95
CA VAL A 96 -1.09 -1.71 -7.39
C VAL A 96 -1.99 -2.84 -7.86
N THR A 97 -3.04 -2.48 -8.57
CA THR A 97 -4.02 -3.42 -9.14
C THR A 97 -4.13 -3.21 -10.64
N SER A 98 -4.47 -4.26 -11.39
CA SER A 98 -4.73 -4.11 -12.81
C SER A 98 -6.07 -3.41 -13.04
N SER A 99 -6.09 -2.43 -13.95
CA SER A 99 -7.30 -1.70 -14.35
C SER A 99 -8.28 -2.60 -15.12
N THR A 100 -7.74 -3.59 -15.84
CA THR A 100 -8.52 -4.51 -16.69
C THR A 100 -8.57 -5.88 -16.03
N SER A 101 -9.58 -6.12 -15.19
CA SER A 101 -9.83 -7.47 -14.69
C SER A 101 -10.40 -8.34 -15.83
N PRO A 102 -9.87 -9.56 -16.09
CA PRO A 102 -10.41 -10.47 -17.10
C PRO A 102 -11.86 -10.90 -16.82
N SER A 103 -12.35 -10.71 -15.59
CA SER A 103 -13.72 -11.01 -15.15
C SER A 103 -14.62 -9.77 -15.04
N GLY A 104 -14.17 -8.59 -15.46
CA GLY A 104 -14.97 -7.35 -15.46
C GLY A 104 -15.32 -6.79 -14.07
N SER A 105 -14.93 -7.47 -12.98
CA SER A 105 -15.13 -6.98 -11.62
C SER A 105 -14.08 -5.91 -11.29
N ASN A 106 -14.55 -4.68 -11.06
CA ASN A 106 -13.74 -3.66 -10.44
C ASN A 106 -13.60 -4.01 -8.95
N ILE A 107 -12.36 -4.06 -8.47
CA ILE A 107 -12.04 -4.11 -7.04
C ILE A 107 -12.74 -2.97 -6.32
N ARG A 108 -13.43 -3.29 -5.23
CA ARG A 108 -14.14 -2.29 -4.43
C ARG A 108 -13.16 -1.63 -3.48
N ASP A 109 -13.33 -0.33 -3.27
CA ASP A 109 -12.54 0.46 -2.32
C ASP A 109 -12.55 -0.12 -0.90
N ALA A 110 -13.67 -0.74 -0.49
CA ALA A 110 -13.79 -1.45 0.78
C ALA A 110 -12.86 -2.67 0.91
N GLU A 111 -12.65 -3.41 -0.19
CA GLU A 111 -11.77 -4.57 -0.26
C GLU A 111 -10.30 -4.12 -0.19
N VAL A 112 -9.93 -3.09 -0.95
CA VAL A 112 -8.59 -2.48 -0.90
C VAL A 112 -8.25 -1.99 0.50
N ARG A 113 -9.18 -1.24 1.12
CA ARG A 113 -9.00 -0.72 2.49
C ARG A 113 -8.79 -1.87 3.48
N THR A 114 -9.51 -2.98 3.32
CA THR A 114 -9.38 -4.17 4.17
C THR A 114 -8.04 -4.89 3.93
N ALA A 115 -7.60 -5.01 2.67
CA ALA A 115 -6.31 -5.59 2.32
C ALA A 115 -5.16 -4.75 2.91
N LEU A 116 -5.16 -3.43 2.74
CA LEU A 116 -4.12 -2.55 3.27
C LEU A 116 -4.08 -2.52 4.80
N ARG A 117 -5.24 -2.60 5.48
CA ARG A 117 -5.27 -2.78 6.95
C ARG A 117 -4.63 -4.09 7.40
N ARG A 118 -4.91 -5.19 6.72
CA ARG A 118 -4.27 -6.48 7.03
C ARG A 118 -2.78 -6.47 6.73
N LEU A 119 -2.35 -5.82 5.65
CA LEU A 119 -0.94 -5.62 5.33
C LEU A 119 -0.23 -4.84 6.44
N HIS A 120 -0.86 -3.77 6.95
CA HIS A 120 -0.34 -3.03 8.10
C HIS A 120 -0.17 -3.93 9.33
N SER A 121 -1.15 -4.79 9.65
CA SER A 121 -1.01 -5.76 10.75
C SER A 121 0.17 -6.73 10.52
N LEU A 122 0.33 -7.27 9.31
CA LEU A 122 1.46 -8.14 8.98
C LEU A 122 2.80 -7.41 9.10
N TYR A 123 2.87 -6.15 8.68
CA TYR A 123 4.06 -5.32 8.82
C TYR A 123 4.39 -5.09 10.30
N ALA A 124 3.38 -4.76 11.12
CA ALA A 124 3.53 -4.59 12.57
C ALA A 124 4.09 -5.87 13.22
N ASP A 125 3.55 -7.04 12.88
CA ASP A 125 4.04 -8.33 13.38
C ASP A 125 5.49 -8.60 12.97
N ALA A 126 5.88 -8.21 11.74
CA ALA A 126 7.24 -8.39 11.24
C ALA A 126 8.26 -7.49 11.97
N ILE A 127 7.91 -6.23 12.25
CA ILE A 127 8.78 -5.29 12.97
C ILE A 127 8.83 -5.55 14.47
N CYS A 128 7.83 -6.23 15.05
CA CYS A 128 7.82 -6.64 16.45
C CYS A 128 8.79 -7.80 16.75
N ASN A 129 9.56 -8.27 15.77
CA ASN A 129 10.66 -9.19 15.99
C ASN A 129 11.84 -8.45 16.66
N PRO A 130 12.31 -8.87 17.86
CA PRO A 130 13.40 -8.19 18.56
C PRO A 130 14.74 -8.21 17.81
N PHE A 131 14.90 -9.08 16.81
CA PHE A 131 16.08 -9.16 15.95
C PHE A 131 15.94 -8.39 14.65
N HIS A 132 14.79 -7.76 14.38
CA HIS A 132 14.60 -6.95 13.20
C HIS A 132 15.20 -5.55 13.44
N LEU A 133 16.09 -5.14 12.55
CA LEU A 133 16.68 -3.81 12.59
C LEU A 133 15.73 -2.81 11.92
N PRO A 134 15.31 -1.73 12.62
CA PRO A 134 14.44 -0.73 12.03
C PRO A 134 15.06 -0.10 10.78
N GLY A 135 14.32 -0.11 9.67
CA GLY A 135 14.76 0.47 8.39
C GLY A 135 15.42 -0.51 7.44
N GLU A 136 15.69 -1.75 7.86
CA GLU A 136 16.13 -2.82 6.96
C GLU A 136 14.97 -3.43 6.16
N GLN A 137 15.32 -4.03 5.02
CA GLN A 137 14.37 -4.73 4.17
C GLN A 137 13.84 -5.99 4.86
N ILE A 138 12.55 -6.24 4.70
CA ILE A 138 11.89 -7.44 5.23
C ILE A 138 12.13 -8.60 4.27
N THR A 139 13.08 -9.47 4.60
CA THR A 139 13.48 -10.64 3.80
C THR A 139 12.79 -11.94 4.24
N SER A 140 11.87 -11.87 5.20
CA SER A 140 11.21 -13.05 5.78
C SER A 140 10.32 -13.78 4.78
N SER A 141 10.61 -15.07 4.53
CA SER A 141 9.80 -15.92 3.66
C SER A 141 8.38 -16.17 4.21
N LYS A 142 8.21 -16.14 5.54
CA LYS A 142 6.89 -16.25 6.18
C LYS A 142 6.04 -15.02 5.85
N PHE A 143 6.64 -13.83 5.94
CA PHE A 143 5.97 -12.57 5.63
C PHE A 143 5.54 -12.55 4.15
N ASP A 144 6.46 -12.88 3.23
CA ASP A 144 6.16 -12.92 1.79
C ASP A 144 4.98 -13.86 1.45
N LYS A 145 4.95 -15.06 2.04
CA LYS A 145 3.82 -16.00 1.88
C LYS A 145 2.50 -15.43 2.40
N GLN A 146 2.51 -14.79 3.57
CA GLN A 146 1.31 -14.18 4.14
C GLN A 146 0.79 -13.03 3.29
N VAL A 147 1.69 -12.20 2.76
CA VAL A 147 1.34 -11.08 1.87
C VAL A 147 0.78 -11.59 0.54
N LYS A 148 1.39 -12.61 -0.08
CA LYS A 148 0.87 -13.23 -1.31
C LYS A 148 -0.53 -13.83 -1.10
N ASN A 149 -0.74 -14.55 -0.01
CA ASN A 149 -2.06 -15.10 0.33
C ASN A 149 -3.11 -14.01 0.59
N LEU A 150 -2.71 -12.91 1.21
CA LEU A 150 -3.58 -11.76 1.44
C LEU A 150 -4.09 -11.19 0.12
N LEU A 151 -3.19 -11.02 -0.86
CA LEU A 151 -3.51 -10.43 -2.15
C LEU A 151 -4.34 -11.37 -3.03
N LEU A 152 -4.06 -12.67 -3.02
CA LEU A 152 -4.87 -13.66 -3.74
C LEU A 152 -6.31 -13.77 -3.24
N ASN A 153 -6.54 -13.59 -1.93
CA ASN A 153 -7.84 -13.83 -1.31
C ASN A 153 -8.73 -12.58 -1.21
N ASN A 154 -8.19 -11.37 -1.40
CA ASN A 154 -8.93 -10.13 -1.13
C ASN A 154 -8.93 -9.13 -2.30
N VAL A 155 -8.21 -9.38 -3.42
CA VAL A 155 -7.98 -8.41 -4.51
C VAL A 155 -7.83 -9.04 -5.90
#